data_AF-A0A1M5B064-F1
#
_entry.id   AF-A0A1M5B064-F1
#
_cell.length_a   1.000
_cell.length_b   1.000
_cell.length_c   1.000
_cell.angle_alpha   90.00
_cell.angle_beta   90.00
_cell.angle_gamma   90.00
#
_symmetry.space_group_name_H-M   'P 1'
#
loop_
_entity.id
_entity.type
_entity.pdbx_description
1 polymer ?
#
loop_
_entity_poly.entity_id
_entity_poly.type
_entity_poly.pdbx_seq_one_letter_code
_entity_poly.pdbx_strand_id
1 'polypeptide(L)' 'MKNRTIVPEAKAALQQFKYEVANEIGVQVPTSGYWGNMTSRDCGSVGGYMVKKMVEAYERNLAGK' A
#
# COMPACT_ATOMS: atom_id res chain seq x y z
N MET A 1 0.67 13.74 -15.27
CA MET A 1 1.32 13.86 -13.95
C MET A 1 2.13 12.59 -13.70
N LYS A 2 3.42 12.68 -13.35
CA LYS A 2 4.19 11.50 -12.92
C LYS A 2 3.87 11.26 -11.44
N ASN A 3 3.46 10.03 -11.09
CA ASN A 3 3.14 9.68 -9.71
C ASN A 3 4.45 9.63 -8.90
N ARG A 4 4.75 10.70 -8.16
CA ARG A 4 5.96 10.83 -7.33
C ARG A 4 5.55 10.76 -5.87
N THR A 5 6.20 9.90 -5.10
CA THR A 5 6.02 9.87 -3.65
C THR A 5 6.50 11.20 -3.06
N ILE A 6 5.84 11.65 -2.00
CA ILE A 6 6.20 12.90 -1.31
C ILE A 6 7.62 12.80 -0.73
N VAL A 7 7.97 11.61 -0.22
CA VAL A 7 9.31 11.22 0.21
C VAL A 7 9.86 10.21 -0.81
N PRO A 8 10.75 10.62 -1.73
CA PRO A 8 11.30 9.73 -2.77
C PRO A 8 11.99 8.49 -2.21
N GLU A 9 12.69 8.64 -1.09
CA GLU A 9 13.45 7.60 -0.41
C GLU A 9 12.54 6.47 0.09
N ALA A 10 11.28 6.80 0.44
CA ALA A 10 10.29 5.84 0.92
C ALA A 10 9.69 4.97 -0.20
N LYS A 11 10.00 5.24 -1.48
CA LYS A 11 9.35 4.57 -2.62
C LYS A 11 9.51 3.04 -2.57
N ALA A 12 10.70 2.54 -2.24
CA ALA A 12 10.95 1.10 -2.15
C ALA A 12 10.16 0.46 -1.01
N ALA A 13 10.18 1.09 0.17
CA ALA A 13 9.42 0.66 1.34
C ALA A 13 7.91 0.66 1.09
N LEU A 14 7.38 1.69 0.42
CA LEU A 14 5.97 1.78 0.05
C LEU A 14 5.54 0.70 -0.95
N GLN A 15 6.43 0.32 -1.87
CA GLN A 15 6.14 -0.80 -2.79
C GLN A 15 6.12 -2.13 -2.06
N GLN A 16 7.08 -2.37 -1.17
CA GLN A 16 7.10 -3.56 -0.32
C GLN A 16 5.82 -3.64 0.53
N PHE A 17 5.46 -2.53 1.19
CA PHE A 17 4.26 -2.44 2.00
C PHE A 17 2.98 -2.72 1.21
N LYS A 18 2.88 -2.24 -0.04
CA LYS A 18 1.77 -2.55 -0.94
C LYS A 18 1.62 -4.06 -1.16
N TYR A 19 2.73 -4.78 -1.38
CA TYR A 19 2.70 -6.23 -1.58
C TYR A 19 2.34 -6.99 -0.30
N GLU A 20 2.85 -6.55 0.85
CA GLU A 20 2.49 -7.11 2.15
C GLU A 20 0.99 -6.98 2.41
N VAL A 21 0.43 -5.78 2.25
CA VAL A 21 -1.00 -5.53 2.41
C VAL A 21 -1.82 -6.38 1.45
N ALA A 22 -1.42 -6.49 0.19
CA ALA A 22 -2.12 -7.31 -0.79
C ALA A 22 -2.19 -8.78 -0.37
N ASN A 23 -1.06 -9.34 0.09
CA ASN A 23 -1.00 -10.71 0.59
C ASN A 23 -1.86 -10.89 1.85
N GLU A 24 -1.84 -9.94 2.78
CA GLU A 24 -2.65 -10.00 4.00
C GLU A 24 -4.16 -10.03 3.72
N ILE A 25 -4.63 -9.25 2.75
CA ILE A 25 -6.05 -9.17 2.40
C ILE A 25 -6.47 -10.19 1.32
N GLY A 26 -5.58 -11.11 0.95
CA GLY A 26 -5.84 -12.18 -0.02
C GLY A 26 -5.96 -11.71 -1.47
N VAL A 27 -5.48 -10.52 -1.80
CA VAL A 27 -5.44 -10.02 -3.19
C VAL A 27 -4.23 -10.62 -3.90
N GLN A 28 -4.49 -11.35 -4.99
CA GLN A 28 -3.44 -12.00 -5.76
C GLN A 28 -2.51 -10.96 -6.41
N VAL A 29 -1.25 -10.98 -5.99
CA VAL A 29 -0.22 -10.10 -6.54
C VAL A 29 0.15 -10.55 -7.96
N PRO A 30 0.15 -9.64 -8.95
CA PRO A 30 0.51 -9.99 -10.32
C PRO A 30 1.99 -10.35 -10.41
N THR A 31 2.31 -11.49 -11.02
CA THR A 31 3.69 -11.98 -11.21
C THR A 31 4.54 -11.03 -12.06
N SER A 32 3.91 -10.28 -12.97
CA SER A 32 4.55 -9.24 -13.79
C SER A 32 4.88 -7.96 -13.01
N GLY A 33 4.35 -7.81 -11.79
CA GLY A 33 4.40 -6.55 -11.04
C GLY A 33 3.52 -5.44 -11.63
N TYR A 34 2.80 -5.70 -12.72
CA TYR A 34 1.89 -4.74 -13.35
C TYR A 34 0.46 -4.91 -12.84
N TRP A 35 -0.01 -3.89 -12.11
CA TRP A 35 -1.33 -3.86 -11.46
C TRP A 35 -2.46 -3.38 -12.39
N GLY A 36 -2.15 -2.95 -13.61
CA GLY A 36 -3.15 -2.38 -14.52
C GLY A 36 -4.16 -3.38 -15.08
N ASN A 37 -3.88 -4.69 -14.99
CA ASN A 37 -4.81 -5.75 -15.39
C ASN A 37 -5.73 -6.23 -14.24
N MET A 38 -5.52 -5.70 -13.02
CA MET A 38 -6.33 -6.07 -11.86
C MET A 38 -7.61 -5.24 -11.79
N THR A 39 -8.61 -5.76 -11.08
CA THR A 39 -9.86 -5.02 -10.92
C THR A 39 -9.62 -3.75 -10.10
N SER A 40 -10.33 -2.68 -10.42
CA SER A 40 -10.28 -1.43 -9.63
C SER A 40 -10.69 -1.66 -8.18
N ARG A 41 -11.53 -2.67 -7.91
CA ARG A 41 -11.93 -3.07 -6.57
C ARG A 41 -10.74 -3.59 -5.77
N ASP A 42 -9.96 -4.53 -6.34
CA ASP A 42 -8.82 -5.11 -5.65
C ASP A 42 -7.72 -4.07 -5.41
N CYS A 43 -7.38 -3.29 -6.44
CA CYS A 43 -6.42 -2.19 -6.31
C CYS A 43 -6.87 -1.17 -5.26
N GLY A 44 -8.16 -0.82 -5.25
CA GLY A 44 -8.75 0.09 -4.28
C GLY A 44 -8.71 -0.47 -2.86
N SER A 45 -9.00 -1.75 -2.67
CA SER A 45 -8.90 -2.45 -1.38
C SER A 45 -7.47 -2.43 -0.86
N VAL A 46 -6.47 -2.77 -1.67
CA VAL A 46 -5.05 -2.70 -1.26
C VAL A 46 -4.68 -1.28 -0.82
N GLY A 47 -4.98 -0.27 -1.64
CA GLY A 47 -4.69 1.13 -1.30
C GLY A 47 -5.39 1.61 -0.03
N GLY A 48 -6.66 1.24 0.16
CA GLY A 48 -7.43 1.58 1.36
C GLY A 48 -6.85 0.96 2.64
N TYR A 49 -6.45 -0.31 2.58
CA TYR A 49 -5.82 -0.99 3.72
C TYR A 49 -4.42 -0.43 4.03
N MET A 50 -3.65 -0.04 3.01
CA MET A 50 -2.38 0.66 3.22
C MET A 50 -2.61 1.95 4.03
N VAL A 51 -3.57 2.79 3.62
CA VAL A 51 -3.89 4.04 4.34
C VAL A 51 -4.36 3.75 5.75
N LYS A 52 -5.25 2.76 5.94
CA LYS A 52 -5.76 2.36 7.25
C LYS A 52 -4.62 2.04 8.24
N LYS A 53 -3.66 1.21 7.80
CA LYS A 53 -2.49 0.84 8.61
C LYS A 53 -1.54 2.00 8.86
N MET A 54 -1.33 2.87 7.87
CA MET A 54 -0.51 4.08 8.05
C MET A 54 -1.12 5.01 9.11
N VAL A 55 -2.43 5.22 9.05
CA VAL A 55 -3.16 6.02 10.06
C VAL A 55 -3.07 5.36 11.42
N GLU A 56 -3.28 4.05 11.51
CA GLU A 56 -3.16 3.31 12.77
C GLU A 56 -1.75 3.43 13.38
N ALA A 57 -0.70 3.29 12.58
CA ALA A 57 0.68 3.47 13.04
C ALA A 57 0.94 4.91 13.54
N TYR A 58 0.39 5.90 12.84
CA TYR A 58 0.48 7.30 13.25
C TYR A 58 -0.30 7.58 14.55
N GLU A 59 -1.51 7.05 14.69
CA GLU A 59 -2.33 7.16 15.90
C GLU A 59 -1.65 6.50 17.11
N ARG A 60 -1.03 5.33 16.93
CA ARG A 60 -0.23 4.66 17.97
C ARG A 60 0.94 5.53 18.41
N ASN A 61 1.69 6.09 17.45
CA ASN A 61 2.79 7.01 17.73
C ASN A 61 2.33 8.25 18.52
N LEU A 62 1.20 8.85 18.13
CA LEU A 62 0.60 9.98 18.86
C LEU A 62 0.14 9.60 20.27
N ALA A 63 -0.36 8.38 20.46
CA ALA A 63 -0.76 7.86 21.76
C ALA A 63 0.43 7.47 22.66
N GLY A 64 1.67 7.59 22.16
CA GLY A 64 2.87 7.15 22.86
C GLY A 64 2.93 5.62 23.05
N LYS A 65 2.31 4.87 22.14
CA LYS A 65 2.23 3.40 22.15
C LYS A 65 2.89 2.78 20.92
#